data_AF-A0A833MTR6-F1
#
_entry.id   AF-A0A833MTR6-F1
#
_cell.length_a   1.000
_cell.length_b   1.000
_cell.length_c   1.000
_cell.angle_alpha   90.00
_cell.angle_beta   90.00
_cell.angle_gamma   90.00
#
_symmetry.space_group_name_H-M   'P 1'
#
loop_
_entity.id
_entity.type
_entity.pdbx_description
1 polymer ?
#
loop_
_entity_poly.entity_id
_entity_poly.type
_entity_poly.pdbx_seq_one_letter_code
_entity_poly.pdbx_strand_id
1 'polypeptide(L)'
;MMVAARIFLPLVLWAVAQPVAGASAEEEVVELLKADVVAKVDQLQKVSRRCEQAKRQGQVSLENLAALALSREQLIAAVGYLSLRNDYLCTQQARRELSFALAAFESVRQDYDYPPSESGLVQQELLYPSARYYELGVHYARLPSEAREQAQAVVGSRPFELMPVLNAIPPPD
;
A
#
# COMPACT_ATOMS: atom_id res chain seq x y z
N MET A 1 18.64 61.76 -58.70
CA MET A 1 18.15 60.47 -59.21
C MET A 1 18.37 59.44 -58.12
N MET A 2 17.28 58.84 -57.64
CA MET A 2 17.21 57.84 -56.57
C MET A 2 17.55 56.42 -57.09
N VAL A 3 17.64 55.49 -56.13
CA VAL A 3 17.41 54.02 -56.22
C VAL A 3 18.69 53.20 -56.44
N ALA A 4 19.06 52.16 -55.68
CA ALA A 4 18.47 51.48 -54.51
C ALA A 4 19.57 50.71 -53.76
N ALA A 5 19.49 50.73 -52.43
CA ALA A 5 20.18 49.77 -51.57
C ALA A 5 19.44 48.42 -51.61
N ARG A 6 20.15 47.34 -51.96
CA ARG A 6 19.65 45.97 -51.83
C ARG A 6 19.90 45.48 -50.41
N ILE A 7 18.88 45.62 -49.57
CA ILE A 7 18.79 44.98 -48.27
C ILE A 7 18.50 43.50 -48.53
N PHE A 8 19.48 42.63 -48.29
CA PHE A 8 19.27 41.19 -48.17
C PHE A 8 18.61 40.93 -46.80
N LEU A 9 17.27 40.83 -46.79
CA LEU A 9 16.53 40.34 -45.64
C LEU A 9 16.79 38.83 -45.47
N PRO A 10 16.98 38.32 -44.25
CA PRO A 10 17.20 36.90 -44.02
C PRO A 10 15.92 36.15 -44.37
N LEU A 11 16.03 35.24 -45.35
CA LEU A 11 15.02 34.25 -45.67
C LEU A 11 14.78 33.36 -44.44
N VAL A 12 13.67 33.62 -43.77
CA VAL A 12 12.68 32.61 -43.34
C VAL A 12 13.29 31.23 -43.03
N LEU A 13 13.97 31.13 -41.89
CA LEU A 13 14.09 29.86 -41.14
C LEU A 13 12.88 29.75 -40.19
N TRP A 14 11.68 29.78 -40.76
CA TRP A 14 10.50 29.17 -40.15
C TRP A 14 10.39 27.74 -40.70
N ALA A 15 11.46 26.97 -40.48
CA ALA A 15 11.45 25.55 -40.70
C ALA A 15 10.70 24.91 -39.53
N VAL A 16 9.38 24.86 -39.69
CA VAL A 16 8.53 23.73 -39.30
C VAL A 16 8.84 23.12 -37.93
N ALA A 17 8.47 23.83 -36.86
CA ALA A 17 7.88 23.15 -35.72
C ALA A 17 6.50 22.65 -36.18
N GLN A 18 6.48 21.54 -36.93
CA GLN A 18 5.23 20.83 -37.15
C GLN A 18 4.75 20.39 -35.76
N PRO A 19 3.51 20.69 -35.35
CA PRO A 19 2.93 19.98 -34.22
C PRO A 19 3.01 18.51 -34.59
N VAL A 20 3.83 17.76 -33.86
CA VAL A 20 3.76 16.30 -33.92
C VAL A 20 2.29 16.02 -33.65
N ALA A 21 1.63 15.34 -34.59
CA ALA A 21 0.33 14.74 -34.33
C ALA A 21 0.57 13.68 -33.24
N GLY A 22 0.54 14.15 -32.00
CA GLY A 22 0.95 13.49 -30.79
C GLY A 22 -0.04 13.90 -29.72
N ALA A 23 -0.22 13.03 -28.74
CA ALA A 23 -1.10 13.21 -27.60
C ALA A 23 -1.02 14.65 -27.04
N SER A 24 -2.14 15.19 -26.56
CA SER A 24 -2.10 16.48 -25.87
C SER A 24 -1.17 16.37 -24.65
N ALA A 25 -0.57 17.48 -24.21
CA ALA A 25 0.24 17.47 -23.00
C ALA A 25 -0.53 16.93 -21.78
N GLU A 26 -1.86 17.15 -21.74
CA GLU A 26 -2.77 16.59 -20.74
C GLU A 26 -2.86 15.06 -20.84
N GLU A 27 -3.00 14.52 -22.04
CA GLU A 27 -3.03 13.07 -22.29
C GLU A 27 -1.70 12.40 -21.92
N GLU A 28 -0.57 13.03 -22.22
CA GLU A 28 0.76 12.54 -21.80
C GLU A 28 0.90 12.49 -20.28
N VAL A 29 0.43 13.50 -19.55
CA VAL A 29 0.43 13.53 -18.08
C VAL A 29 -0.46 12.42 -17.51
N VAL A 30 -1.65 12.23 -18.08
CA VAL A 30 -2.57 11.17 -17.63
C VAL A 30 -1.97 9.78 -17.86
N GLU A 31 -1.36 9.53 -19.02
CA GLU A 31 -0.70 8.24 -19.29
C GLU A 31 0.54 8.02 -18.40
N LEU A 32 1.30 9.07 -18.08
CA LEU A 32 2.40 8.99 -17.11
C LEU A 32 1.92 8.55 -15.72
N LEU A 33 0.85 9.16 -15.20
CA LEU A 33 0.29 8.83 -13.89
C LEU A 33 -0.32 7.43 -13.86
N LYS A 34 -0.97 7.02 -14.95
CA LYS A 34 -1.46 5.65 -15.12
C LYS A 34 -0.32 4.63 -15.09
N ALA A 35 0.81 4.93 -15.74
CA ALA A 35 2.00 4.08 -15.68
C ALA A 35 2.58 3.98 -14.26
N ASP A 36 2.58 5.08 -13.49
CA ASP A 36 2.99 5.07 -12.08
C ASP A 36 2.06 4.20 -11.22
N VAL A 37 0.73 4.32 -11.39
CA VAL A 37 -0.25 3.43 -10.72
C VAL A 37 0.06 1.96 -11.02
N VAL A 38 0.28 1.59 -12.28
CA VAL A 38 0.63 0.22 -12.67
C VAL A 38 1.92 -0.25 -11.98
N ALA A 39 2.94 0.60 -11.94
CA ALA A 39 4.20 0.30 -11.26
C ALA A 39 4.00 0.08 -9.75
N LYS A 40 3.15 0.89 -9.09
CA LYS A 40 2.81 0.72 -7.67
C LYS A 40 1.98 -0.52 -7.39
N VAL A 41 1.10 -0.94 -8.30
CA VAL A 41 0.39 -2.23 -8.21
C VAL A 41 1.38 -3.40 -8.24
N ASP A 42 2.32 -3.42 -9.20
CA ASP A 42 3.34 -4.47 -9.27
C ASP A 42 4.25 -4.47 -8.02
N GLN A 43 4.63 -3.30 -7.52
CA GLN A 43 5.38 -3.16 -6.27
C GLN A 43 4.61 -3.77 -5.08
N LEU A 44 3.32 -3.46 -4.93
CA LEU A 44 2.49 -4.04 -3.88
C LEU A 44 2.43 -5.57 -4.01
N GLN A 45 2.22 -6.11 -5.20
CA GLN A 45 2.22 -7.56 -5.42
C GLN A 45 3.56 -8.21 -5.04
N LYS A 46 4.69 -7.58 -5.41
CA LYS A 46 6.04 -8.04 -5.04
C LYS A 46 6.28 -8.02 -3.53
N VAL A 47 5.79 -7.00 -2.83
CA VAL A 47 5.88 -6.92 -1.37
C VAL A 47 4.98 -7.95 -0.72
N SER A 48 3.73 -8.10 -1.16
CA SER A 48 2.80 -9.11 -0.65
C SER A 48 3.38 -10.53 -0.77
N ARG A 49 3.97 -10.90 -1.91
CA ARG A 49 4.65 -12.20 -2.06
C ARG A 49 5.80 -12.40 -1.06
N ARG A 50 6.60 -11.36 -0.81
CA ARG A 50 7.69 -11.40 0.19
C ARG A 50 7.14 -11.53 1.61
N CYS A 51 6.06 -10.83 1.93
CA CYS A 51 5.37 -10.95 3.22
C CYS A 51 4.82 -12.37 3.43
N GLU A 52 4.18 -12.97 2.42
CA GLU A 52 3.71 -14.36 2.49
C GLU A 52 4.86 -15.36 2.67
N GLN A 53 6.01 -15.14 2.02
CA GLN A 53 7.18 -15.97 2.24
C GLN A 53 7.74 -15.80 3.67
N ALA A 54 7.82 -14.56 4.17
CA ALA A 54 8.24 -14.27 5.53
C ALA A 54 7.29 -14.90 6.56
N LYS A 55 5.98 -14.93 6.27
CA LYS A 55 4.96 -15.55 7.11
C LYS A 55 5.20 -17.03 7.35
N ARG A 56 5.59 -17.78 6.31
CA ARG A 56 5.94 -19.21 6.39
C ARG A 56 7.23 -19.47 7.18
N GLN A 57 8.10 -18.47 7.28
CA GLN A 57 9.35 -18.54 8.04
C GLN A 57 9.20 -17.98 9.46
N GLY A 58 8.14 -17.21 9.71
CA GLY A 58 7.84 -16.61 11.00
C GLY A 58 7.45 -17.69 12.01
N GLN A 59 8.20 -17.77 13.11
CA GLN A 59 7.92 -18.66 14.21
C GLN A 59 7.55 -17.85 15.44
N VAL A 60 6.48 -18.26 16.11
CA VAL A 60 6.09 -17.74 17.42
C VAL A 60 6.29 -18.87 18.42
N SER A 61 7.10 -18.63 19.46
CA SER A 61 7.35 -19.62 20.51
C SER A 61 6.09 -19.82 21.36
N LEU A 62 5.55 -21.04 21.33
CA LEU A 62 4.34 -21.42 22.07
C LEU A 62 4.59 -21.48 23.58
N GLU A 63 5.78 -21.93 23.98
CA GLU A 63 6.20 -21.94 25.38
C GLU A 63 6.16 -20.51 25.96
N ASN A 64 6.62 -19.53 25.17
CA ASN A 64 6.59 -18.13 25.56
C ASN A 64 5.17 -17.55 25.60
N LEU A 65 4.25 -18.04 24.75
CA LEU A 65 2.85 -17.64 24.79
C LEU A 65 2.13 -18.20 26.01
N ALA A 66 2.43 -19.43 26.41
CA ALA A 66 1.86 -20.06 27.60
C ALA A 66 2.29 -19.32 28.90
N ALA A 67 3.48 -18.73 28.90
CA ALA A 67 4.01 -17.95 30.03
C ALA A 67 3.27 -16.62 30.29
N LEU A 68 2.43 -16.15 29.36
CA LEU A 68 1.71 -14.86 29.49
C LEU A 68 0.59 -14.87 30.54
N ALA A 69 0.26 -16.04 31.12
CA ALA A 69 -0.81 -16.22 32.11
C ALA A 69 -2.17 -15.61 31.70
N LEU A 70 -2.43 -15.55 30.39
CA LEU A 70 -3.68 -15.08 29.81
C LEU A 70 -4.70 -16.21 29.70
N SER A 71 -6.00 -15.88 29.75
CA SER A 71 -7.03 -16.84 29.39
C SER A 71 -6.89 -17.23 27.91
N ARG A 72 -7.38 -18.42 27.54
CA ARG A 72 -7.33 -18.88 26.15
C ARG A 72 -7.96 -17.87 25.17
N GLU A 73 -9.09 -17.28 25.54
CA GLU A 73 -9.78 -16.27 24.73
C GLU A 73 -8.91 -15.02 24.53
N GLN A 74 -8.28 -14.55 25.61
CA GLN A 74 -7.36 -13.41 25.57
C GLN A 74 -6.13 -13.71 24.72
N LEU A 75 -5.57 -14.92 24.81
CA LEU A 75 -4.44 -15.35 24.02
C LEU A 75 -4.80 -15.42 22.53
N ILE A 76 -5.96 -15.98 22.19
CA ILE A 76 -6.47 -16.03 20.80
C ILE A 76 -6.66 -14.61 20.24
N ALA A 77 -7.30 -13.72 21.01
CA ALA A 77 -7.50 -12.33 20.60
C ALA A 77 -6.16 -11.61 20.39
N ALA A 78 -5.20 -11.80 21.29
CA ALA A 78 -3.88 -11.20 21.20
C ALA A 78 -3.09 -11.69 19.99
N VAL A 79 -2.95 -13.01 19.84
CA VAL A 79 -2.23 -13.63 18.72
C VAL A 79 -2.92 -13.30 17.39
N GLY A 80 -4.25 -13.33 17.36
CA GLY A 80 -5.05 -12.95 16.20
C GLY A 80 -4.80 -11.50 15.78
N TYR A 81 -4.89 -10.55 16.71
CA TYR A 81 -4.59 -9.14 16.44
C TYR A 81 -3.15 -8.95 15.95
N LEU A 82 -2.17 -9.51 16.66
CA LEU A 82 -0.75 -9.34 16.35
C LEU A 82 -0.39 -9.95 14.98
N SER A 83 -1.03 -11.06 14.59
CA SER A 83 -0.90 -11.63 13.25
C SER A 83 -1.37 -10.65 12.18
N LEU A 84 -2.61 -10.12 12.30
CA LEU A 84 -3.14 -9.16 11.33
C LEU A 84 -2.34 -7.85 11.30
N ARG A 85 -1.86 -7.39 12.46
CA ARG A 85 -0.98 -6.22 12.58
C ARG A 85 0.31 -6.43 11.83
N ASN A 86 0.97 -7.57 12.00
CA ASN A 86 2.25 -7.85 11.36
C ASN A 86 2.08 -8.02 9.84
N ASP A 87 1.00 -8.67 9.39
CA ASP A 87 0.65 -8.76 7.97
C ASP A 87 0.40 -7.37 7.35
N TYR A 88 -0.35 -6.51 8.05
CA TYR A 88 -0.58 -5.14 7.61
C TYR A 88 0.72 -4.32 7.57
N LEU A 89 1.51 -4.32 8.65
CA LEU A 89 2.78 -3.59 8.72
C LEU A 89 3.75 -4.01 7.62
N CYS A 90 3.78 -5.30 7.27
CA CYS A 90 4.64 -5.80 6.20
C CYS A 90 4.31 -5.20 4.82
N THR A 91 3.03 -4.90 4.56
CA THR A 91 2.58 -4.35 3.26
C THR A 91 2.26 -2.85 3.30
N GLN A 92 2.26 -2.24 4.48
CA GLN A 92 1.74 -0.88 4.72
C GLN A 92 2.37 0.16 3.81
N GLN A 93 3.70 0.15 3.66
CA GLN A 93 4.40 1.16 2.86
C GLN A 93 3.98 1.10 1.39
N ALA A 94 3.94 -0.10 0.80
CA ALA A 94 3.52 -0.28 -0.59
C ALA A 94 2.04 0.10 -0.81
N ARG A 95 1.17 -0.19 0.16
CA ARG A 95 -0.23 0.26 0.13
C ARG A 95 -0.34 1.78 0.14
N ARG A 96 0.43 2.47 0.99
CA ARG A 96 0.46 3.95 1.04
C ARG A 96 0.94 4.56 -0.26
N GLU A 97 1.99 4.00 -0.86
CA GLU A 97 2.49 4.48 -2.15
C GLU A 97 1.47 4.29 -3.27
N LEU A 98 0.81 3.14 -3.33
CA LEU A 98 -0.28 2.92 -4.29
C LEU A 98 -1.47 3.87 -4.04
N SER A 99 -1.81 4.12 -2.77
CA SER A 99 -2.84 5.11 -2.39
C SER A 99 -2.55 6.46 -2.98
N PHE A 100 -1.31 6.91 -2.83
CA PHE A 100 -0.89 8.23 -3.26
C PHE A 100 -0.93 8.33 -4.79
N ALA A 101 -0.41 7.32 -5.50
CA ALA A 101 -0.45 7.26 -6.96
C ALA A 101 -1.89 7.28 -7.50
N LEU A 102 -2.79 6.50 -6.91
CA LEU A 102 -4.21 6.49 -7.29
C LEU A 102 -4.89 7.84 -7.04
N ALA A 103 -4.64 8.47 -5.88
CA ALA A 103 -5.20 9.78 -5.56
C ALA A 103 -4.68 10.88 -6.50
N ALA A 104 -3.38 10.86 -6.82
CA ALA A 104 -2.78 11.79 -7.78
C ALA A 104 -3.37 11.61 -9.18
N PHE A 105 -3.55 10.35 -9.63
CA PHE A 105 -4.15 10.03 -10.90
C PHE A 105 -5.60 10.53 -11.01
N GLU A 106 -6.45 10.25 -10.01
CA GLU A 106 -7.84 10.72 -10.02
C GLU A 106 -7.93 12.25 -9.93
N SER A 107 -7.10 12.89 -9.12
CA SER A 107 -7.08 14.36 -8.99
C SER A 107 -6.77 15.03 -10.33
N VAL A 108 -5.73 14.56 -11.04
CA VAL A 108 -5.34 15.16 -12.32
C VAL A 108 -6.35 14.88 -13.43
N ARG A 109 -6.96 13.68 -13.43
CA ARG A 109 -8.08 13.40 -14.34
C ARG A 109 -9.23 14.37 -14.13
N GLN A 110 -9.59 14.62 -12.87
CA GLN A 110 -10.64 15.58 -12.52
C GLN A 110 -10.27 16.99 -12.97
N ASP A 111 -9.03 17.43 -12.76
CA ASP A 111 -8.55 18.76 -13.18
C ASP A 111 -8.59 18.96 -14.70
N TYR A 112 -8.49 17.87 -15.48
CA TYR A 112 -8.59 17.86 -16.94
C TYR A 112 -9.99 17.43 -17.46
N ASP A 113 -11.03 17.44 -16.61
CA ASP A 113 -12.41 17.05 -16.97
C ASP A 113 -12.55 15.63 -17.57
N TYR A 114 -11.60 14.73 -17.28
CA TYR A 114 -11.74 13.31 -17.63
C TYR A 114 -12.75 12.62 -16.69
N PRO A 115 -13.51 11.63 -17.19
CA PRO A 115 -14.41 10.86 -16.33
C PRO A 115 -13.63 10.11 -15.24
N PRO A 116 -14.23 9.90 -14.05
CA PRO A 116 -13.62 9.09 -12.99
C PRO A 116 -13.19 7.72 -13.51
N SER A 117 -12.04 7.21 -13.06
CA SER A 117 -11.68 5.85 -13.45
C SER A 117 -12.39 4.81 -12.59
N GLU A 118 -12.50 3.58 -13.12
CA GLU A 118 -13.03 2.44 -12.35
C GLU A 118 -12.18 2.09 -11.11
N SER A 119 -10.95 2.62 -11.02
CA SER A 119 -10.03 2.34 -9.92
C SER A 119 -10.41 3.03 -8.60
N GLY A 120 -11.31 4.03 -8.63
CA GLY A 120 -11.79 4.72 -7.44
C GLY A 120 -12.48 3.81 -6.41
N LEU A 121 -13.12 2.72 -6.86
CA LEU A 121 -13.77 1.74 -5.96
C LEU A 121 -12.78 0.77 -5.30
N VAL A 122 -11.63 0.53 -5.93
CA VAL A 122 -10.61 -0.43 -5.45
C VAL A 122 -9.79 0.15 -4.30
N GLN A 123 -9.84 1.47 -4.09
CA GLN A 123 -9.03 2.16 -3.08
C GLN A 123 -9.36 1.71 -1.64
N GLN A 124 -10.63 1.56 -1.26
CA GLN A 124 -10.93 1.36 0.18
C GLN A 124 -10.43 0.01 0.70
N GLU A 125 -10.62 -1.08 -0.05
CA GLU A 125 -10.21 -2.43 0.34
C GLU A 125 -8.69 -2.65 0.28
N LEU A 126 -8.00 -1.92 -0.60
CA LEU A 126 -6.54 -1.98 -0.72
C LEU A 126 -5.81 -1.18 0.38
N LEU A 127 -6.46 -0.21 1.00
CA LEU A 127 -5.76 0.78 1.82
C LEU A 127 -5.91 0.53 3.32
N TYR A 128 -7.08 0.07 3.74
CA TYR A 128 -7.41 -0.04 5.15
C TYR A 128 -7.55 -1.49 5.60
N PRO A 129 -7.14 -1.81 6.83
CA PRO A 129 -7.52 -3.07 7.45
C PRO A 129 -9.04 -3.22 7.51
N SER A 130 -9.53 -4.47 7.49
CA SER A 130 -10.95 -4.77 7.62
C SER A 130 -11.50 -4.41 9.01
N ALA A 131 -12.83 -4.31 9.17
CA ALA A 131 -13.46 -4.09 10.48
C ALA A 131 -12.96 -5.08 11.56
N ARG A 132 -12.79 -6.35 11.18
CA ARG A 132 -12.25 -7.42 12.05
C ARG A 132 -10.86 -7.09 12.62
N TYR A 133 -10.01 -6.38 11.88
CA TYR A 133 -8.72 -5.92 12.39
C TYR A 133 -8.90 -5.01 13.62
N TYR A 134 -9.81 -4.05 13.51
CA TYR A 134 -10.06 -3.06 14.56
C TYR A 134 -10.80 -3.69 15.75
N GLU A 135 -11.74 -4.60 15.50
CA GLU A 135 -12.40 -5.37 16.56
C GLU A 135 -11.38 -6.14 17.41
N LEU A 136 -10.49 -6.92 16.78
CA LEU A 136 -9.42 -7.62 17.48
C LEU A 136 -8.46 -6.65 18.19
N GLY A 137 -8.21 -5.48 17.59
CA GLY A 137 -7.44 -4.40 18.22
C GLY A 137 -8.08 -3.88 19.52
N VAL A 138 -9.40 -3.75 19.57
CA VAL A 138 -10.13 -3.38 20.79
C VAL A 138 -10.02 -4.46 21.85
N HIS A 139 -10.19 -5.74 21.49
CA HIS A 139 -10.00 -6.85 22.44
C HIS A 139 -8.58 -6.89 23.00
N TYR A 140 -7.58 -6.73 22.12
CA TYR A 140 -6.18 -6.67 22.51
C TYR A 140 -5.88 -5.47 23.41
N ALA A 141 -6.46 -4.30 23.12
CA ALA A 141 -6.27 -3.08 23.92
C ALA A 141 -6.88 -3.17 25.34
N ARG A 142 -7.83 -4.08 25.58
CA ARG A 142 -8.42 -4.33 26.90
C ARG A 142 -7.54 -5.20 27.80
N LEU A 143 -6.50 -5.83 27.26
CA LEU A 143 -5.56 -6.60 28.06
C LEU A 143 -4.73 -5.67 28.97
N PRO A 144 -4.28 -6.16 30.15
CA PRO A 144 -3.33 -5.41 30.98
C PRO A 144 -2.10 -4.96 30.17
N SER A 145 -1.54 -3.78 30.47
CA SER A 145 -0.41 -3.23 29.68
C SER A 145 0.78 -4.19 29.65
N GLU A 146 1.12 -4.77 30.79
CA GLU A 146 2.20 -5.75 30.91
C GLU A 146 1.97 -6.96 29.99
N ALA A 147 0.75 -7.50 29.97
CA ALA A 147 0.42 -8.62 29.07
C ALA A 147 0.52 -8.23 27.59
N ARG A 148 0.16 -6.99 27.23
CA ARG A 148 0.33 -6.50 25.84
C ARG A 148 1.81 -6.38 25.48
N GLU A 149 2.63 -5.81 26.36
CA GLU A 149 4.06 -5.64 26.16
C GLU A 149 4.77 -6.99 26.03
N GLN A 150 4.48 -7.94 26.92
CA GLN A 150 5.00 -9.29 26.85
C GLN A 150 4.54 -10.01 25.57
N ALA A 151 3.25 -9.92 25.21
CA ALA A 151 2.75 -10.49 23.95
C ALA A 151 3.48 -9.90 22.72
N GLN A 152 3.78 -8.59 22.72
CA GLN A 152 4.57 -7.97 21.65
C GLN A 152 6.01 -8.45 21.62
N ALA A 153 6.63 -8.62 22.79
CA ALA A 153 8.00 -9.13 22.89
C ALA A 153 8.10 -10.57 22.36
N VAL A 154 7.11 -11.40 22.68
CA VAL A 154 7.05 -12.81 22.26
C VAL A 154 6.76 -12.96 20.78
N VAL A 155 5.75 -12.25 20.27
CA VAL A 155 5.31 -12.38 18.88
C VAL A 155 6.19 -11.57 17.92
N GLY A 156 6.70 -10.44 18.38
CA GLY A 156 7.47 -9.51 17.55
C GLY A 156 6.64 -8.84 16.47
N SER A 157 7.32 -8.31 15.45
CA SER A 157 6.73 -7.55 14.33
C SER A 157 6.72 -8.30 12.99
N ARG A 158 7.34 -9.49 12.93
CA ARG A 158 7.39 -10.29 11.69
C ARG A 158 6.05 -10.99 11.45
N PRO A 159 5.58 -11.08 10.20
CA PRO A 159 4.39 -11.86 9.87
C PRO A 159 4.63 -13.35 10.17
N PHE A 160 3.57 -14.07 10.54
CA PHE A 160 3.61 -15.50 10.88
C PHE A 160 2.27 -16.17 10.58
N GLU A 161 2.27 -17.49 10.39
CA GLU A 161 1.06 -18.25 10.11
C GLU A 161 0.18 -18.38 11.38
N LEU A 162 -1.01 -17.77 11.33
CA LEU A 162 -1.91 -17.71 12.48
C LEU A 162 -2.44 -19.09 12.89
N MET A 163 -2.94 -19.87 11.94
CA MET A 163 -3.63 -21.13 12.26
C MET A 163 -2.75 -22.17 12.97
N PRO A 164 -1.49 -22.41 12.56
CA PRO A 164 -0.57 -23.26 13.30
C PRO A 164 -0.37 -22.81 14.75
N VAL A 165 -0.24 -21.50 14.99
CA VAL A 165 -0.08 -20.95 16.34
C VAL A 165 -1.35 -21.14 17.17
N LEU A 166 -2.52 -20.83 16.62
CA LEU A 166 -3.79 -20.99 17.33
C LEU A 166 -4.11 -22.45 17.67
N ASN A 167 -3.80 -23.38 16.77
CA ASN A 167 -4.05 -24.81 16.98
C ASN A 167 -3.14 -25.41 18.06
N ALA A 168 -2.01 -24.76 18.34
CA ALA A 168 -1.08 -25.20 19.35
C ALA A 168 -1.30 -24.54 20.72
N ILE A 169 -2.29 -23.64 20.84
CA ILE A 169 -2.78 -23.15 22.13
C ILE A 169 -3.63 -24.26 22.76
N PRO A 170 -3.29 -24.76 23.96
CA PRO A 170 -4.05 -25.83 24.61
C PRO A 170 -5.52 -25.43 24.84
N PRO A 171 -6.45 -26.42 24.88
CA PRO A 171 -7.85 -26.17 25.24
C PRO A 171 -7.95 -25.64 26.69
N PRO A 172 -9.05 -24.96 27.05
CA PRO A 172 -9.27 -24.57 28.43
C PRO A 172 -9.40 -25.84 29.30
N ASP A 173 -8.78 -25.83 30.47
CA ASP A 173 -9.01 -26.82 31.53
C ASP A 173 -10.44 -26.74 32.09
#